data_AF-A0A7C6E5G3-F1
#
_entry.id   AF-A0A7C6E5G3-F1
#
_cell.length_a   1.000
_cell.length_b   1.000
_cell.length_c   1.000
_cell.angle_alpha   90.00
_cell.angle_beta   90.00
_cell.angle_gamma   90.00
#
_symmetry.space_group_name_H-M   'P 1'
#
loop_
_entity.id
_entity.type
_entity.pdbx_description
1 polymer ?
#
loop_
_entity_poly.entity_id
_entity_poly.type
_entity_poly.pdbx_seq_one_letter_code
_entity_poly.pdbx_strand_id
1 'polypeptide(L)'
;MAVVGAVMRFYSYLFHGLVCLAMVLTALISWLSGSHSLDLRLLPWQGETLRWILFIGGLAGLLIVWLATRETARLAFLLWSVVVFLALLRGFFFGWVHYLRGPYPLGTALALTLAALVAIGGAWSHYCPRRATAR
;
A
#
# COMPACT_ATOMS: atom_id res chain seq x y z
N MET A 1 -9.97 15.36 19.32
CA MET A 1 -8.84 14.39 19.20
C MET A 1 -9.29 12.97 18.82
N ALA A 2 -10.30 12.38 19.48
CA ALA A 2 -10.73 11.00 19.16
C ALA A 2 -11.33 10.84 17.75
N VAL A 3 -12.16 11.80 17.30
CA VAL A 3 -12.77 11.79 15.96
C VAL A 3 -11.72 11.85 14.85
N VAL A 4 -10.74 12.76 14.98
CA VAL A 4 -9.63 12.88 14.01
C VAL A 4 -8.85 11.57 13.92
N GLY A 5 -8.53 10.94 15.06
CA GLY A 5 -7.88 9.63 15.08
C GLY A 5 -8.70 8.53 14.41
N ALA A 6 -10.02 8.48 14.65
CA ALA A 6 -10.90 7.49 14.02
C ALA A 6 -10.98 7.67 12.49
N VAL A 7 -11.08 8.92 12.01
CA VAL A 7 -11.09 9.24 10.57
C VAL A 7 -9.76 8.84 9.92
N MET A 8 -8.63 9.15 10.56
CA MET A 8 -7.30 8.78 10.06
C MET A 8 -7.10 7.26 9.96
N ARG A 9 -7.64 6.51 10.93
CA ARG A 9 -7.63 5.04 10.92
C ARG A 9 -8.50 4.48 9.80
N PHE A 10 -9.72 4.96 9.67
CA PHE A 10 -10.63 4.56 8.60
C PHE A 10 -10.02 4.82 7.22
N TYR A 11 -9.45 6.00 7.01
CA TYR A 11 -8.73 6.34 5.79
C TYR A 11 -7.57 5.37 5.51
N SER A 12 -6.77 5.05 6.53
CA SER A 12 -5.62 4.15 6.37
C SER A 12 -6.03 2.74 5.96
N TYR A 13 -7.11 2.21 6.56
CA TYR A 13 -7.68 0.91 6.20
C TYR A 13 -8.28 0.91 4.80
N LEU A 14 -9.02 1.95 4.46
CA LEU A 14 -9.62 2.08 3.13
C LEU A 14 -8.56 2.16 2.05
N PHE A 15 -7.53 3.00 2.24
CA PHE A 15 -6.42 3.15 1.29
C PHE A 15 -5.67 1.84 1.09
N HIS A 16 -5.21 1.20 2.17
CA HIS A 16 -4.47 -0.06 2.06
C HIS A 16 -5.36 -1.20 1.54
N GLY A 17 -6.62 -1.25 1.96
CA GLY A 17 -7.60 -2.21 1.44
C GLY A 17 -7.76 -2.08 -0.08
N LEU A 18 -7.93 -0.85 -0.58
CA LEU A 18 -8.03 -0.57 -2.02
C LEU A 18 -6.74 -0.92 -2.77
N VAL A 19 -5.57 -0.57 -2.23
CA VAL A 19 -4.27 -0.92 -2.84
C VAL A 19 -4.11 -2.44 -2.94
N CYS A 20 -4.37 -3.16 -1.85
CA CYS A 20 -4.24 -4.62 -1.82
C CYS A 20 -5.24 -5.29 -2.76
N LEU A 21 -6.48 -4.79 -2.79
CA LEU A 21 -7.51 -5.26 -3.71
C LEU A 21 -7.09 -5.02 -5.17
N ALA A 22 -6.55 -3.85 -5.50
CA ALA A 22 -6.03 -3.55 -6.83
C ALA A 22 -4.86 -4.46 -7.22
N MET A 23 -3.96 -4.79 -6.28
CA MET A 23 -2.88 -5.76 -6.52
C MET A 23 -3.43 -7.14 -6.90
N VAL A 24 -4.39 -7.66 -6.13
CA VAL A 24 -5.02 -8.96 -6.40
C VAL A 24 -5.76 -8.94 -7.75
N LEU A 25 -6.58 -7.92 -8.00
CA LEU A 25 -7.33 -7.78 -9.25
C LEU A 25 -6.40 -7.70 -10.45
N THR A 26 -5.31 -6.95 -10.38
CA THR A 26 -4.33 -6.82 -11.47
C THR A 26 -3.68 -8.16 -11.79
N ALA A 27 -3.32 -8.94 -10.76
CA ALA A 27 -2.77 -10.28 -10.94
C ALA A 27 -3.80 -11.24 -11.57
N LEU A 28 -5.05 -11.24 -11.07
CA LEU A 28 -6.13 -12.07 -11.59
C LEU A 28 -6.48 -11.73 -13.05
N ILE A 29 -6.65 -10.45 -13.36
CA ILE A 29 -6.93 -9.98 -14.72
C ILE A 29 -5.81 -10.43 -15.65
N SER A 30 -4.54 -10.34 -15.24
CA SER A 30 -3.42 -10.79 -16.06
C SER A 30 -3.46 -12.28 -16.38
N TRP A 31 -3.82 -13.14 -15.41
CA TRP A 31 -4.03 -14.57 -15.67
C TRP A 31 -5.22 -14.83 -16.60
N LEU A 32 -6.37 -14.21 -16.32
CA LEU A 32 -7.60 -14.40 -17.09
C LEU A 32 -7.49 -13.89 -18.53
N SER A 33 -6.67 -12.86 -18.75
CA SER A 33 -6.44 -12.25 -20.07
C SER A 33 -5.40 -13.02 -20.90
N GLY A 34 -4.77 -14.07 -20.35
CA GLY A 34 -3.70 -14.83 -21.02
C GLY A 34 -2.41 -14.04 -21.28
N SER A 35 -2.28 -12.82 -20.72
CA SER A 35 -1.10 -11.99 -20.95
C SER A 35 0.09 -12.60 -20.23
N HIS A 36 1.14 -12.95 -20.99
CA HIS A 36 2.35 -13.57 -20.41
C HIS A 36 3.33 -12.53 -19.83
N SER A 37 3.15 -11.25 -20.15
CA SER A 37 3.99 -10.16 -19.67
C SER A 37 3.17 -9.14 -18.89
N LEU A 38 3.01 -9.35 -17.59
CA LEU A 38 2.66 -8.25 -16.70
C LEU A 38 3.93 -7.41 -16.52
N ASP A 39 3.95 -6.21 -17.12
CA ASP A 39 5.06 -5.26 -16.97
C ASP A 39 4.54 -4.01 -16.25
N LEU A 40 4.55 -4.07 -14.91
CA LEU A 40 4.46 -2.85 -14.10
C LEU A 40 5.87 -2.33 -13.91
N ARG A 41 6.26 -1.39 -14.76
CA ARG A 41 7.55 -0.68 -14.70
C ARG A 41 7.83 0.02 -13.36
N LEU A 42 6.84 0.06 -12.46
CA LEU A 42 6.96 0.48 -11.06
C LEU A 42 7.79 -0.49 -10.20
N LEU A 43 7.82 -1.78 -10.51
CA LEU A 43 8.50 -2.77 -9.70
C LEU A 43 9.69 -3.34 -10.47
N PRO A 44 10.79 -3.72 -9.78
CA PRO A 44 11.96 -4.27 -10.46
C PRO A 44 11.72 -5.67 -11.03
N TRP A 45 10.59 -6.29 -10.66
CA TRP A 45 10.18 -7.61 -11.11
C TRP A 45 9.19 -7.48 -12.26
N GLN A 46 9.25 -8.42 -13.20
CA GLN A 46 8.40 -8.47 -14.39
C GLN A 46 7.78 -9.87 -14.56
N GLY A 47 6.77 -9.96 -15.44
CA GLY A 47 6.24 -11.24 -15.90
C GLY A 47 5.51 -12.03 -14.81
N GLU A 48 5.86 -13.30 -14.66
CA GLU A 48 5.21 -14.22 -13.72
C GLU A 48 5.58 -13.92 -12.26
N THR A 49 6.82 -13.56 -11.98
CA THR A 49 7.28 -13.20 -10.62
C THR A 49 6.51 -12.01 -10.08
N LEU A 50 6.32 -10.97 -10.90
CA LEU A 50 5.54 -9.78 -10.52
C LEU A 50 4.08 -10.15 -10.21
N ARG A 51 3.47 -11.03 -11.01
CA ARG A 51 2.12 -11.52 -10.79
C ARG A 51 1.94 -12.18 -9.43
N TRP A 52 2.86 -13.09 -9.09
CA TRP A 52 2.84 -13.76 -7.79
C TRP A 52 3.05 -12.79 -6.62
N ILE A 53 3.98 -11.83 -6.77
CA ILE A 53 4.20 -10.80 -5.75
C ILE A 53 2.94 -9.96 -5.52
N LEU A 54 2.24 -9.56 -6.59
CA LEU A 54 1.00 -8.79 -6.47
C LEU A 54 -0.13 -9.62 -5.87
N PHE A 55 -0.26 -10.89 -6.27
CA PHE A 55 -1.32 -11.76 -5.77
C PHE A 55 -1.10 -12.09 -4.28
N ILE A 56 0.05 -12.67 -3.94
CA ILE A 56 0.37 -13.07 -2.56
C ILE A 56 0.49 -11.83 -1.67
N GLY A 57 1.15 -10.78 -2.15
CA GLY A 57 1.28 -9.51 -1.43
C GLY A 57 -0.07 -8.86 -1.19
N GLY A 58 -0.94 -8.80 -2.20
CA GLY A 58 -2.30 -8.26 -2.06
C GLY A 58 -3.15 -9.07 -1.06
N LEU A 59 -3.08 -10.40 -1.09
CA LEU A 59 -3.77 -11.25 -0.11
C LEU A 59 -3.22 -11.06 1.31
N ALA A 60 -1.90 -11.01 1.48
CA ALA A 60 -1.26 -10.76 2.76
C ALA A 60 -1.64 -9.38 3.30
N GLY A 61 -1.63 -8.35 2.45
CA GLY A 61 -2.05 -7.00 2.81
C GLY A 61 -3.51 -6.90 3.22
N LEU A 62 -4.42 -7.58 2.50
CA LEU A 62 -5.84 -7.68 2.89
C LEU A 62 -6.02 -8.36 4.24
N LEU A 63 -5.28 -9.46 4.48
CA LEU A 63 -5.30 -10.16 5.77
C LEU A 63 -4.80 -9.26 6.89
N ILE A 64 -3.72 -8.51 6.66
CA ILE A 64 -3.16 -7.55 7.63
C ILE A 64 -4.15 -6.42 7.92
N VAL A 65 -4.80 -5.85 6.89
CA VAL A 65 -5.85 -4.82 7.06
C VAL A 65 -7.01 -5.38 7.88
N TRP A 66 -7.47 -6.59 7.58
CA TRP A 66 -8.54 -7.25 8.32
C TRP A 66 -8.15 -7.51 9.79
N LEU A 67 -6.95 -8.01 10.05
CA LEU A 67 -6.43 -8.20 11.40
C LEU A 67 -6.23 -6.86 12.15
N ALA A 68 -5.90 -5.79 11.44
CA ALA A 68 -5.78 -4.46 12.03
C ALA A 68 -7.13 -3.93 12.56
N THR A 69 -8.25 -4.26 11.89
CA THR A 69 -9.59 -3.92 12.41
C THR A 69 -9.91 -4.58 13.76
N ARG A 70 -9.25 -5.70 14.07
CA ARG A 70 -9.38 -6.44 15.35
C ARG A 70 -8.36 -5.99 16.40
N GLU A 71 -7.59 -4.94 16.09
CA GLU A 71 -6.49 -4.41 16.90
C GLU A 71 -5.36 -5.41 17.22
N THR A 72 -5.38 -6.61 16.66
CA THR A 72 -4.44 -7.70 17.00
C THR A 72 -3.10 -7.58 16.25
N ALA A 73 -3.10 -6.96 15.07
CA ALA A 73 -1.93 -6.92 14.17
C ALA A 73 -1.45 -5.49 13.85
N ARG A 74 -1.44 -4.60 14.85
CA ARG A 74 -1.06 -3.18 14.68
C ARG A 74 0.36 -3.01 14.11
N LEU A 75 1.32 -3.81 14.58
CA LEU A 75 2.71 -3.76 14.10
C LEU A 75 2.83 -4.27 12.66
N ALA A 76 2.12 -5.34 12.32
CA ALA A 76 2.11 -5.89 10.96
C ALA A 76 1.51 -4.88 9.97
N PHE A 77 0.44 -4.17 10.37
CA PHE A 77 -0.16 -3.11 9.54
C PHE A 77 0.81 -1.95 9.31
N LEU A 78 1.54 -1.51 10.34
CA LEU A 78 2.55 -0.48 10.18
C LEU A 78 3.68 -0.91 9.24
N LEU A 79 4.22 -2.13 9.41
CA LEU A 79 5.25 -2.68 8.53
C LEU A 79 4.75 -2.78 7.09
N TRP A 80 3.51 -3.24 6.90
CA TRP A 80 2.89 -3.30 5.59
C TRP A 80 2.77 -1.93 4.94
N SER A 81 2.34 -0.91 5.70
CA SER A 81 2.27 0.47 5.20
C SER A 81 3.63 1.01 4.77
N VAL A 82 4.69 0.71 5.53
CA VAL A 82 6.05 1.09 5.16
C VAL A 82 6.49 0.38 3.89
N VAL A 83 6.21 -0.93 3.75
CA VAL A 83 6.55 -1.69 2.53
C VAL A 83 5.84 -1.10 1.31
N VAL A 84 4.54 -0.80 1.41
CA VAL A 84 3.77 -0.17 0.32
C VAL A 84 4.37 1.19 -0.04
N PHE A 85 4.67 2.02 0.96
CA PHE A 85 5.28 3.33 0.74
C PHE A 85 6.66 3.22 0.06
N LEU A 86 7.52 2.31 0.50
CA LEU A 86 8.83 2.09 -0.11
C LEU A 86 8.71 1.54 -1.53
N ALA A 87 7.74 0.67 -1.80
CA ALA A 87 7.48 0.17 -3.15
C ALA A 87 7.02 1.31 -4.09
N LEU A 88 6.14 2.19 -3.62
CA LEU A 88 5.71 3.38 -4.38
C LEU A 88 6.86 4.37 -4.58
N LEU A 89 7.62 4.66 -3.52
CA LEU A 89 8.76 5.57 -3.59
C LEU A 89 9.82 5.05 -4.57
N ARG A 90 10.14 3.76 -4.50
CA ARG A 90 11.05 3.12 -5.44
C ARG A 90 10.51 3.17 -6.86
N GLY A 91 9.25 2.77 -7.06
CA GLY A 91 8.67 2.64 -8.39
C GLY A 91 8.46 3.97 -9.10
N PHE A 92 8.11 5.02 -8.37
CA PHE A 92 7.91 6.35 -8.95
C PHE A 92 9.21 7.16 -9.04
N PHE A 93 10.13 7.06 -8.07
CA PHE A 93 11.30 7.97 -7.99
C PHE A 93 12.63 7.31 -8.32
N PHE A 94 12.81 6.01 -8.01
CA PHE A 94 14.09 5.30 -8.23
C PHE A 94 14.08 4.37 -9.46
N GLY A 95 12.96 4.29 -10.19
CA GLY A 95 12.89 3.62 -11.48
C GLY A 95 13.75 4.33 -12.52
N TRP A 96 14.72 3.62 -13.10
CA TRP A 96 15.93 4.17 -13.72
C TRP A 96 15.75 5.26 -14.79
N VAL A 97 14.63 5.37 -15.52
CA VAL A 97 14.45 6.40 -16.56
C VAL A 97 12.96 6.67 -16.88
N HIS A 98 12.21 7.39 -16.04
CA HIS A 98 10.78 7.71 -16.34
C HIS A 98 10.35 9.17 -16.33
N TYR A 99 11.22 10.10 -15.95
CA TYR A 99 10.85 11.52 -15.85
C TYR A 99 10.53 12.20 -17.20
N LEU A 100 10.80 11.58 -18.36
CA LEU A 100 10.54 12.22 -19.66
C LEU A 100 9.37 11.62 -20.46
N ARG A 101 8.94 10.36 -20.26
CA ARG A 101 7.93 9.66 -21.11
C ARG A 101 7.19 8.51 -20.41
N GLY A 102 7.01 8.55 -19.10
CA GLY A 102 6.21 7.55 -18.38
C GLY A 102 4.69 7.71 -18.64
N PRO A 103 3.89 6.63 -18.64
CA PRO A 103 2.43 6.68 -18.85
C PRO A 103 1.64 7.28 -17.67
N TYR A 104 2.29 7.55 -16.54
CA TYR A 104 1.64 8.12 -15.35
C TYR A 104 2.02 9.59 -15.17
N PRO A 105 1.04 10.50 -15.03
CA PRO A 105 1.31 11.90 -14.72
C PRO A 105 2.04 12.02 -13.37
N LEU A 106 3.03 12.92 -13.29
CA LEU A 106 3.77 13.23 -12.06
C LEU A 106 2.82 13.55 -10.89
N GLY A 107 1.70 14.21 -11.16
CA GLY A 107 0.68 14.52 -10.16
C GLY A 107 0.05 13.28 -9.51
N THR A 108 -0.22 12.22 -10.28
CA THR A 108 -0.79 10.97 -9.75
C THR A 108 0.23 10.23 -8.89
N ALA A 109 1.50 10.21 -9.31
CA ALA A 109 2.60 9.62 -8.54
C ALA A 109 2.79 10.32 -7.19
N LEU A 110 2.83 11.66 -7.19
CA LEU A 110 2.92 12.46 -5.97
C LEU A 110 1.69 12.27 -5.08
N ALA A 111 0.49 12.29 -5.64
CA ALA A 111 -0.75 12.10 -4.90
C ALA A 111 -0.80 10.73 -4.20
N LEU A 112 -0.42 9.64 -4.90
CA LEU A 112 -0.38 8.30 -4.32
C LEU A 112 0.70 8.16 -3.24
N THR A 113 1.86 8.78 -3.44
CA THR A 113 2.96 8.75 -2.46
C THR A 113 2.60 9.55 -1.21
N LEU A 114 1.98 10.73 -1.38
CA LEU A 114 1.48 11.55 -0.27
C LEU A 114 0.31 10.87 0.45
N ALA A 115 -0.61 10.22 -0.28
CA ALA A 115 -1.69 9.43 0.31
C ALA A 115 -1.14 8.28 1.17
N ALA A 116 -0.13 7.56 0.66
CA ALA A 116 0.55 6.52 1.42
C ALA A 116 1.26 7.08 2.67
N LEU A 117 1.90 8.25 2.56
CA LEU A 117 2.53 8.93 3.69
C LEU A 117 1.51 9.32 4.77
N VAL A 118 0.35 9.85 4.37
CA VAL A 118 -0.75 10.18 5.28
C VAL A 118 -1.32 8.92 5.94
N ALA A 119 -1.41 7.80 5.21
CA ALA A 119 -1.87 6.53 5.74
C ALA A 119 -0.88 5.94 6.78
N ILE A 120 0.44 6.17 6.64
CA ILE A 120 1.41 5.84 7.70
C ILE A 120 1.12 6.66 8.96
N GLY A 121 0.78 7.94 8.82
CA GLY A 121 0.37 8.79 9.96
C GLY A 121 -0.86 8.24 10.70
N GLY A 122 -1.86 7.75 9.97
CA GLY A 122 -3.02 7.08 10.56
C GLY A 122 -2.67 5.75 11.24
N ALA A 123 -1.76 4.96 10.67
CA ALA A 123 -1.21 3.75 11.30
C ALA A 123 -0.40 4.06 12.58
N TRP A 124 0.35 5.16 12.61
CA TRP A 124 1.11 5.60 13.79
C TRP A 124 0.21 6.00 14.95
N SER A 125 -0.97 6.57 14.67
CA SER A 125 -1.99 6.86 15.70
C SER A 125 -2.54 5.59 16.39
N HIS A 126 -2.29 4.40 15.83
CA HIS A 126 -2.55 3.11 16.46
C HIS A 126 -1.45 2.69 17.46
N TYR A 127 -0.23 3.22 17.31
CA TYR A 127 0.95 2.87 18.09
C TYR A 127 1.20 3.80 19.28
N CYS A 128 0.69 5.04 19.27
CA CYS A 128 0.62 5.86 20.47
C CYS A 128 -0.70 5.58 21.22
N PRO A 129 -0.78 4.59 22.12
CA PRO A 129 -1.74 4.75 23.21
C PRO A 129 -1.36 6.08 23.86
N ARG A 130 -2.33 6.97 24.03
CA ARG A 130 -2.21 8.01 25.04
C ARG A 130 -1.66 7.30 26.26
N ARG A 131 -0.41 7.60 26.64
CA ARG A 131 0.02 7.35 28.01
C ARG A 131 -1.01 8.10 28.82
N ALA A 132 -2.01 7.37 29.30
CA ALA A 132 -2.82 7.84 30.38
C ALA A 132 -1.80 8.22 31.43
N THR A 133 -1.73 9.52 31.69
CA THR A 133 -1.31 10.08 32.96
C THR A 133 -1.75 9.12 34.06
N ALA A 134 -0.83 8.26 34.49
CA ALA A 134 -1.03 7.34 35.59
C ALA A 134 -0.07 7.81 36.68
N ARG A 135 -0.66 8.69 37.50
CA ARG A 135 -0.27 9.14 38.84
C ARG A 135 0.97 10.00 38.98
#